data_AF-A0A954VYB7-F1
#
_entry.id   AF-A0A954VYB7-F1
#
_cell.length_a   1.000
_cell.length_b   1.000
_cell.length_c   1.000
_cell.angle_alpha   90.00
_cell.angle_beta   90.00
_cell.angle_gamma   90.00
#
_symmetry.space_group_name_H-M   'P 1'
#
loop_
_entity.id
_entity.type
_entity.pdbx_description
1 polymer ?
#
loop_
_entity_poly.entity_id
_entity_poly.type
_entity_poly.pdbx_seq_one_letter_code
_entity_poly.pdbx_strand_id
1 'polypeptide(L)'
;MNFLFVPTPFVHQSYRAFSFWLACSLVWFATECTFAQTSTGSPVKLPPVLGQRQTGVDWPLFLGPTGDSKSTETGIISPWPANGLQVVWDKPLAESYC
;
A
#
# COMPACT_ATOMS: atom_id res chain seq x y z
N MET A 1 8.45 48.09 57.11
CA MET A 1 7.16 48.14 56.42
C MET A 1 7.25 49.08 55.22
N ASN A 2 6.57 48.69 54.13
CA ASN A 2 6.10 49.49 52.98
C ASN A 2 7.02 49.66 51.74
N PHE A 3 6.68 48.79 50.78
CA PHE A 3 6.77 48.89 49.33
C PHE A 3 6.18 50.19 48.74
N LEU A 4 6.79 50.72 47.67
CA LEU A 4 6.14 51.24 46.43
C LEU A 4 7.22 51.21 45.32
N PHE A 5 7.30 50.18 44.49
CA PHE A 5 6.62 49.97 43.20
C PHE A 5 6.98 51.02 42.12
N VAL A 6 7.89 50.62 41.22
CA VAL A 6 8.15 51.20 39.88
C VAL A 6 8.02 50.03 38.88
N PRO A 7 7.84 50.27 37.57
CA PRO A 7 6.58 50.32 36.83
C PRO A 7 6.28 49.01 36.06
N THR A 8 5.02 48.81 35.68
CA THR A 8 4.62 47.85 34.63
C THR A 8 5.14 48.33 33.25
N PRO A 9 5.51 47.42 32.32
CA PRO A 9 4.52 46.95 31.33
C PRO A 9 4.81 45.52 30.81
N PHE A 10 4.00 44.52 31.18
CA PHE A 10 4.18 43.15 30.66
C PHE A 10 2.86 42.50 30.24
N VAL A 11 1.93 43.28 29.67
CA VAL A 11 0.59 42.77 29.29
C VAL A 11 0.39 42.70 27.76
N HIS A 12 1.33 43.19 26.94
CA HIS A 12 1.10 43.32 25.48
C HIS A 12 1.83 42.30 24.59
N GLN A 13 2.63 41.40 25.15
CA GLN A 13 3.46 40.46 24.38
C GLN A 13 2.80 39.08 24.16
N SER A 14 1.83 38.68 24.99
CA SER A 14 1.24 37.33 25.00
C SER A 14 0.07 37.13 24.04
N TYR A 15 -0.62 38.19 23.61
CA TYR A 15 -1.82 38.08 22.76
C TYR A 15 -1.52 37.86 21.26
N ARG A 16 -0.31 38.19 20.81
CA ARG A 16 0.08 38.01 19.40
C ARG A 16 0.46 36.57 19.07
N ALA A 17 1.07 35.83 20.00
CA ALA A 17 1.48 34.45 19.75
C ALA A 17 0.28 33.48 19.67
N PHE A 18 -0.77 33.73 20.46
CA PHE A 18 -1.96 32.87 20.50
C PHE A 18 -2.83 32.98 19.23
N SER A 19 -2.91 34.16 18.63
CA SER A 19 -3.69 34.41 17.42
C SER A 19 -3.02 33.86 16.16
N PHE A 20 -1.68 33.79 16.11
CA PHE A 20 -0.96 33.12 15.03
C PHE A 20 -1.07 31.59 15.10
N TRP A 21 -1.11 31.00 16.30
CA TRP A 21 -1.21 29.55 16.49
C TRP A 21 -2.58 28.99 16.07
N LEU A 22 -3.66 29.74 16.36
CA LEU A 22 -5.03 29.34 16.04
C LEU A 22 -5.41 29.61 14.56
N ALA A 23 -4.76 30.59 13.91
CA ALA A 23 -4.94 30.80 12.47
C ALA A 23 -4.21 29.73 11.64
N CYS A 24 -3.04 29.25 12.09
CA CYS A 24 -2.26 28.25 11.37
C CYS A 24 -2.92 26.87 11.34
N SER A 25 -3.71 26.50 12.36
CA SER A 25 -4.45 25.23 12.43
C SER A 25 -5.70 25.20 11.53
N LEU A 26 -6.35 26.35 11.30
CA LEU A 26 -7.48 26.44 10.37
C LEU A 26 -7.05 26.38 8.90
N VAL A 27 -5.87 26.89 8.57
CA VAL A 27 -5.30 26.79 7.21
C VAL A 27 -4.83 25.36 6.91
N TRP A 28 -4.32 24.64 7.91
CA TRP A 28 -3.93 23.23 7.75
C TRP A 28 -5.13 22.32 7.48
N PHE A 29 -6.27 22.55 8.14
CA PHE A 29 -7.47 21.71 7.99
C PHE A 29 -8.22 21.91 6.66
N ALA A 30 -8.14 23.08 6.03
CA ALA A 30 -8.81 23.33 4.74
C ALA A 30 -8.02 22.82 3.52
N THR A 31 -6.72 22.53 3.69
CA THR A 31 -5.83 22.16 2.57
C THR A 31 -5.87 20.66 2.24
N GLU A 32 -6.35 19.81 3.16
CA GLU A 32 -6.40 18.35 2.99
C GLU A 32 -7.66 17.86 2.26
N CYS A 33 -8.72 18.68 2.15
CA CYS A 33 -9.99 18.23 1.55
C CYS A 33 -9.98 18.12 0.01
N THR A 34 -8.89 18.49 -0.68
CA THR A 34 -8.84 18.46 -2.16
C THR A 34 -7.88 17.41 -2.72
N PHE A 35 -7.28 16.55 -1.89
CA PHE A 35 -6.52 15.39 -2.40
C PHE A 35 -7.42 14.17 -2.64
N ALA A 36 -8.58 14.39 -3.27
CA ALA A 36 -9.38 13.28 -3.81
C ALA A 36 -8.71 12.84 -5.11
N GLN A 37 -8.00 11.71 -5.03
CA GLN A 37 -7.23 11.11 -6.10
C GLN A 37 -8.07 10.98 -7.38
N THR A 38 -7.65 11.66 -8.45
CA THR A 38 -8.09 11.35 -9.80
C THR A 38 -7.35 10.08 -10.23
N SER A 39 -7.93 8.92 -9.95
CA SER A 39 -7.51 7.70 -10.62
C SER A 39 -7.97 7.81 -12.07
N THR A 40 -7.06 8.27 -12.95
CA THR A 40 -7.23 8.14 -14.40
C THR A 40 -7.13 6.66 -14.75
N GLY A 41 -8.19 5.92 -14.46
CA GLY A 41 -8.42 4.60 -15.01
C GLY A 41 -8.69 4.76 -16.49
N SER A 42 -7.64 4.79 -17.30
CA SER A 42 -7.77 4.51 -18.73
C SER A 42 -8.58 3.21 -18.86
N PRO A 43 -9.60 3.13 -19.72
CA PRO A 43 -10.33 1.89 -19.95
C PRO A 43 -9.34 0.89 -20.54
N VAL A 44 -8.78 0.03 -19.68
CA VAL A 44 -7.99 -1.11 -20.12
C VAL A 44 -8.95 -1.95 -20.95
N LYS A 45 -8.72 -1.99 -22.27
CA LYS A 45 -9.45 -2.87 -23.17
C LYS A 45 -9.12 -4.30 -22.74
N LEU A 46 -10.02 -4.90 -21.96
CA LEU A 46 -9.84 -6.26 -21.49
C LEU A 46 -9.82 -7.20 -22.71
N PRO A 47 -8.92 -8.20 -22.73
CA PRO A 47 -8.98 -9.27 -23.71
C PRO A 47 -10.40 -9.88 -23.74
N PRO A 48 -10.88 -10.33 -24.91
CA PRO A 48 -12.22 -10.91 -25.05
C PRO A 48 -12.50 -12.09 -24.11
N VAL A 49 -11.44 -12.78 -23.65
CA VAL A 49 -11.54 -13.91 -22.72
C VAL A 49 -10.38 -13.83 -21.72
N LEU A 50 -10.71 -13.69 -20.43
CA LEU A 50 -9.72 -13.65 -19.33
C LEU A 50 -9.45 -15.01 -18.70
N GLY A 51 -10.36 -15.98 -18.89
CA GLY A 51 -10.30 -17.30 -18.26
C GLY A 51 -9.72 -18.41 -19.14
N GLN A 52 -9.28 -18.11 -20.36
CA GLN A 52 -8.67 -19.09 -21.25
C GLN A 52 -7.19 -18.78 -21.37
N ARG A 53 -6.36 -19.63 -20.76
CA ARG A 53 -4.91 -19.58 -20.95
C ARG A 53 -4.60 -19.95 -22.40
N GLN A 54 -3.77 -19.16 -23.07
CA GLN A 54 -3.41 -19.39 -24.48
C GLN A 54 -2.49 -20.61 -24.65
N THR A 55 -1.73 -20.97 -23.62
CA THR A 55 -0.70 -22.01 -23.67
C THR A 55 -0.53 -22.71 -22.33
N GLY A 56 -0.05 -23.95 -22.35
CA GLY A 56 0.18 -24.77 -21.15
C GLY A 56 -1.06 -25.54 -20.72
N VAL A 57 -0.91 -26.35 -19.68
CA VAL A 57 -1.93 -27.34 -19.28
C VAL A 57 -2.35 -27.11 -17.84
N ASP A 58 -3.67 -26.99 -17.62
CA ASP A 58 -4.23 -26.82 -16.29
C ASP A 58 -4.23 -28.13 -15.49
N TRP A 59 -4.34 -28.01 -14.16
CA TRP A 59 -4.41 -29.14 -13.22
C TRP A 59 -5.81 -29.24 -12.58
N PRO A 60 -6.82 -29.72 -13.34
CA PRO A 60 -8.21 -29.74 -12.86
C PRO A 60 -8.52 -30.85 -11.85
N LEU A 61 -7.68 -31.89 -11.79
CA LEU A 61 -7.86 -33.04 -10.90
C LEU A 61 -6.56 -33.36 -10.16
N PHE A 62 -6.70 -34.10 -9.06
CA PHE A 62 -5.56 -34.57 -8.27
C PHE A 62 -4.62 -35.38 -9.15
N LEU A 63 -3.32 -35.07 -9.08
CA LEU A 63 -2.26 -35.64 -9.94
C LEU A 63 -2.28 -35.16 -11.41
N GLY A 64 -3.00 -34.07 -11.70
CA GLY A 64 -3.00 -33.43 -13.02
C GLY A 64 -3.97 -34.09 -14.00
N PRO A 65 -4.08 -33.59 -15.24
CA PRO A 65 -5.13 -33.98 -16.20
C PRO A 65 -5.13 -35.47 -16.56
N THR A 66 -3.98 -36.12 -16.44
CA THR A 66 -3.75 -37.55 -16.72
C THR A 66 -3.75 -38.44 -15.48
N GLY A 67 -3.78 -37.85 -14.28
CA GLY A 67 -3.78 -38.61 -13.02
C GLY A 67 -2.45 -39.27 -12.67
N ASP A 68 -1.33 -38.85 -13.30
CA ASP A 68 -0.02 -39.51 -13.18
C ASP A 68 1.07 -38.62 -12.56
N SER A 69 0.69 -37.44 -12.04
CA SER A 69 1.59 -36.46 -11.41
C SER A 69 2.65 -35.87 -12.33
N LYS A 70 2.43 -35.86 -13.65
CA LYS A 70 3.41 -35.34 -14.62
C LYS A 70 2.90 -34.07 -15.31
N SER A 71 3.83 -33.13 -15.53
CA SER A 71 3.61 -31.97 -16.39
C SER A 71 4.23 -32.22 -17.77
N THR A 72 3.58 -31.75 -18.82
CA THR A 72 4.12 -31.75 -20.19
C THR A 72 4.99 -30.52 -20.49
N GLU A 73 5.05 -29.54 -19.57
CA GLU A 73 5.84 -28.33 -19.73
C GLU A 73 7.35 -28.67 -19.71
N THR A 74 8.11 -28.06 -20.63
CA THR A 74 9.55 -28.26 -20.80
C THR A 74 10.29 -26.92 -20.83
N GLY A 75 11.62 -26.94 -20.78
CA GLY A 75 12.43 -25.71 -20.83
C GLY A 75 12.60 -25.00 -19.48
N ILE A 76 12.38 -25.71 -18.37
CA ILE A 76 12.74 -25.21 -17.04
C ILE A 76 14.25 -25.01 -16.99
N ILE A 77 14.68 -23.88 -16.41
CA ILE A 77 16.09 -23.53 -16.25
C ILE A 77 16.78 -24.66 -15.46
N SER A 78 17.82 -25.24 -16.05
CA SER A 78 18.66 -26.27 -15.44
C SER A 78 20.10 -26.13 -15.97
N PRO A 79 21.12 -25.97 -15.11
CA PRO A 79 21.05 -25.97 -13.64
C PRO A 79 20.43 -24.68 -13.07
N TRP A 80 19.94 -24.74 -11.84
CA TRP A 80 19.46 -23.56 -11.13
C TRP A 80 20.61 -22.59 -10.84
N PRO A 81 20.35 -21.26 -10.79
CA PRO A 81 21.32 -20.28 -10.33
C PRO A 81 21.80 -20.58 -8.91
N ALA A 82 23.04 -20.18 -8.57
CA ALA A 82 23.62 -20.42 -7.24
C ALA A 82 22.81 -19.77 -6.11
N ASN A 83 22.14 -18.65 -6.39
CA ASN A 83 21.27 -17.92 -5.46
C ASN A 83 19.80 -18.41 -5.48
N GLY A 84 19.47 -19.45 -6.27
CA GLY A 84 18.12 -19.97 -6.42
C GLY A 84 17.26 -19.21 -7.43
N LEU A 85 16.03 -19.71 -7.64
CA LEU A 85 15.02 -19.06 -8.47
C LEU A 85 14.39 -17.86 -7.75
N GLN A 86 13.95 -16.86 -8.51
CA GLN A 86 13.20 -15.73 -7.96
C GLN A 86 11.84 -16.19 -7.44
N VAL A 87 11.48 -15.77 -6.23
CA VAL A 87 10.13 -15.92 -5.70
C VAL A 87 9.23 -14.89 -6.37
N VAL A 88 8.23 -15.35 -7.12
CA VAL A 88 7.27 -14.48 -7.83
C VAL A 88 6.07 -14.14 -6.96
N TRP A 89 5.67 -15.05 -6.07
CA TRP A 89 4.56 -14.87 -5.15
C TRP A 89 4.71 -15.79 -3.93
N ASP A 90 4.15 -15.35 -2.81
CA ASP A 90 3.98 -16.14 -1.61
C ASP A 90 2.60 -15.84 -0.99
N LYS A 91 2.11 -16.75 -0.16
CA LYS A 91 0.86 -16.56 0.59
C LYS A 91 0.97 -17.25 1.95
N PRO A 92 0.72 -16.53 3.06
CA PRO A 92 0.67 -17.17 4.37
C PRO A 92 -0.49 -18.16 4.43
N LEU A 93 -0.21 -19.36 4.93
CA LEU A 93 -1.23 -20.37 5.23
C LEU A 93 -1.89 -20.06 6.58
N ALA A 94 -3.19 -20.32 6.66
CA ALA A 94 -3.93 -20.32 7.92
C ALA A 94 -3.83 -21.70 8.59
N GLU A 95 -4.40 -21.82 9.79
CA GLU A 95 -4.50 -23.09 10.50
C GLU A 95 -5.26 -24.13 9.67
N SER A 96 -4.65 -25.30 9.48
CA SER A 96 -5.29 -26.46 8.85
C SER A 96 -5.80 -27.43 9.91
N TYR A 97 -6.65 -28.37 9.50
CA TYR A 97 -7.07 -29.46 10.37
C TYR A 97 -5.89 -30.40 10.67
N CYS A 98 -5.77 -30.83 11.93
CA CYS A 98 -4.78 -31.80 12.41
C CYS A 98 -5.30 -33.25 12.34
#